data_AF-A0A667YY60-F1
#
_entry.id   AF-A0A667YY60-F1
#
_cell.length_a   1.000
_cell.length_b   1.000
_cell.length_c   1.000
_cell.angle_alpha   90.00
_cell.angle_beta   90.00
_cell.angle_gamma   90.00
#
_symmetry.space_group_name_H-M   'P 1'
#
loop_
_entity.id
_entity.type
_entity.pdbx_description
1 polymer ?
#
loop_
_entity_poly.entity_id
_entity_poly.type
_entity_poly.pdbx_seq_one_letter_code
_entity_poly.pdbx_strand_id
1 'polypeptide(L)'
;MSAYDAAQRSSLKLKGLGTVSAGKKKKKKDKERKHRLEQQVMTSQNDEEETTKKGYTDKRTPAQMAFDKMQEKRQMERILNKASKTHKRRVEDFNRHLDTLTEHYDIPKVSWTK
;
A
#
# COMPACT_ATOMS: atom_id res chain seq x y z
N MET A 1 -12.18 -24.83 -10.15
CA MET A 1 -11.34 -24.42 -11.30
C MET A 1 -11.09 -22.92 -11.16
N SER A 2 -9.83 -22.45 -11.22
CA SER A 2 -9.47 -21.05 -10.95
C SER A 2 -9.81 -20.15 -12.14
N ALA A 3 -10.37 -18.97 -11.89
CA ALA A 3 -10.86 -18.02 -12.89
C ALA A 3 -9.79 -17.42 -13.83
N TYR A 4 -8.53 -17.87 -13.73
CA TYR A 4 -7.38 -17.30 -14.44
C TYR A 4 -6.70 -18.25 -15.44
N ASP A 5 -7.24 -19.47 -15.62
CA ASP A 5 -6.64 -20.44 -16.57
C ASP A 5 -6.81 -20.03 -18.05
N ALA A 6 -7.76 -19.14 -18.36
CA ALA A 6 -8.08 -18.73 -19.73
C ALA A 6 -7.45 -17.40 -20.17
N ALA A 7 -6.37 -16.94 -19.53
CA ALA A 7 -5.74 -15.66 -19.90
C ALA A 7 -4.83 -15.78 -21.14
N GLN A 8 -5.19 -15.08 -22.23
CA GLN A 8 -4.39 -15.00 -23.45
C GLN A 8 -3.03 -14.32 -23.21
N ARG A 9 -1.94 -15.10 -23.31
CA ARG A 9 -0.55 -14.63 -23.22
C ARG A 9 -0.07 -14.10 -24.56
N SER A 10 -0.41 -12.87 -24.93
CA SER A 10 0.19 -12.21 -26.09
C SER A 10 0.94 -10.93 -25.69
N SER A 11 2.05 -10.65 -26.36
CA SER A 11 2.83 -9.44 -26.13
C SER A 11 2.06 -8.21 -26.63
N LEU A 12 1.89 -7.22 -25.75
CA LEU A 12 1.16 -5.98 -26.04
C LEU A 12 1.80 -5.21 -27.20
N LYS A 13 1.12 -5.15 -28.35
CA LYS A 13 1.54 -4.33 -29.49
C LYS A 13 0.92 -2.93 -29.39
N LEU A 14 1.76 -1.95 -29.05
CA LEU A 14 1.36 -0.54 -28.99
C LEU A 14 1.35 0.07 -30.39
N LYS A 15 0.17 0.47 -30.85
CA LYS A 15 -0.02 1.14 -32.14
C LYS A 15 0.58 2.55 -32.05
N GLY A 16 1.62 2.82 -32.84
CA GLY A 16 2.36 4.09 -32.84
C GLY A 16 3.88 3.95 -32.94
N LEU A 17 4.42 2.74 -32.71
CA LEU A 17 5.84 2.47 -32.91
C LEU A 17 6.06 1.89 -34.32
N GLY A 18 6.06 2.78 -35.31
CA GLY A 18 6.41 2.44 -36.69
C GLY A 18 7.80 1.80 -36.77
N THR A 19 7.88 0.73 -37.55
CA THR A 19 9.09 -0.02 -37.90
C THR A 19 10.10 0.89 -38.61
N VAL A 20 11.07 1.45 -37.91
CA VAL A 20 12.12 2.28 -38.55
C VAL A 20 13.50 2.04 -37.90
N SER A 21 14.33 1.29 -38.63
CA SER A 21 15.81 1.24 -38.60
C SER A 21 16.49 1.30 -37.22
N ALA A 22 16.87 0.14 -36.69
CA ALA A 22 17.24 -0.11 -35.31
C ALA A 22 18.59 0.46 -34.78
N GLY A 23 19.40 1.14 -35.59
CA GLY A 23 20.78 1.51 -35.18
C GLY A 23 20.96 2.93 -34.62
N LYS A 24 20.70 3.96 -35.44
CA LYS A 24 21.09 5.36 -35.13
C LYS A 24 20.08 6.15 -34.29
N LYS A 25 18.78 5.84 -34.36
CA LYS A 25 17.73 6.54 -33.58
C LYS A 25 17.76 6.21 -32.08
N LYS A 26 18.25 5.02 -31.70
CA LYS A 26 18.28 4.57 -30.30
C LYS A 26 19.26 5.40 -29.47
N LYS A 27 20.48 5.63 -29.98
CA LYS A 27 21.53 6.39 -29.29
C LYS A 27 21.19 7.87 -29.07
N LYS A 28 20.45 8.51 -29.98
CA LYS A 28 19.99 9.91 -29.81
C LYS A 28 18.86 10.01 -28.77
N LYS A 29 17.92 9.06 -28.78
CA LYS A 29 16.80 8.99 -27.83
C LYS A 29 17.27 8.71 -26.40
N ASP A 30 18.32 7.89 -26.22
CA ASP A 30 18.87 7.59 -24.90
C ASP A 30 19.59 8.80 -24.29
N LYS A 31 20.30 9.60 -25.10
CA LYS A 31 20.96 10.85 -24.63
C LYS A 31 19.93 11.91 -24.22
N GLU A 32 18.84 12.03 -24.98
CA GLU A 32 17.74 12.96 -24.69
C GLU A 32 16.94 12.55 -23.44
N ARG A 33 16.72 11.24 -23.24
CA ARG A 33 16.12 10.70 -22.01
C ARG A 33 17.01 10.95 -20.79
N LYS A 34 18.32 10.76 -20.92
CA LYS A 34 19.26 11.01 -19.82
C LYS A 34 19.24 12.49 -19.41
N HIS A 35 19.30 13.39 -20.38
CA HIS A 35 19.25 14.83 -20.13
C HIS A 35 17.91 15.28 -19.52
N ARG A 36 16.79 14.72 -19.98
CA ARG A 36 15.47 14.99 -19.39
C ARG A 36 15.35 14.47 -17.96
N LEU A 37 15.96 13.32 -17.65
CA LEU A 37 15.99 12.76 -16.31
C LEU A 37 16.89 13.58 -15.39
N GLU A 38 18.07 13.99 -15.86
CA GLU A 38 18.98 14.88 -15.12
C GLU A 38 18.33 16.24 -14.83
N GLN A 39 17.62 16.83 -15.80
CA GLN A 39 16.85 18.05 -15.58
C GLN A 39 15.71 17.85 -14.57
N GLN A 40 14.98 16.74 -14.66
CA GLN A 40 13.89 16.43 -13.72
C GLN A 40 14.42 16.23 -12.30
N VAL A 41 15.57 15.58 -12.13
CA VAL A 41 16.23 15.40 -10.83
C VAL A 41 16.74 16.73 -10.28
N MET A 42 17.32 17.60 -11.12
CA MET A 42 17.77 18.95 -10.71
C MET A 42 16.60 19.88 -10.33
N THR A 43 15.45 19.77 -11.01
CA THR A 43 14.24 20.53 -10.64
C THR A 43 13.65 20.01 -9.33
N SER A 44 13.60 18.69 -9.12
CA SER A 44 13.14 18.12 -7.85
C SER A 44 14.06 18.44 -6.68
N GLN A 45 15.38 18.52 -6.90
CA GLN A 45 16.31 18.95 -5.86
C GLN A 45 16.18 20.45 -5.54
N ASN A 46 15.93 21.31 -6.52
CA ASN A 46 15.67 22.74 -6.24
C ASN A 46 14.34 22.98 -5.53
N ASP A 47 13.29 22.23 -5.87
CA ASP A 47 12.01 22.28 -5.15
C ASP A 47 12.16 21.79 -3.70
N GLU A 48 12.97 20.75 -3.44
CA GLU A 48 13.30 20.32 -2.07
C GLU A 48 14.21 21.33 -1.33
N GLU A 49 15.16 21.98 -2.01
CA GLU A 49 16.01 23.00 -1.40
C GLU A 49 15.28 24.35 -1.13
N GLU A 50 14.28 24.72 -1.93
CA GLU A 50 13.44 25.90 -1.66
C GLU A 50 12.39 25.63 -0.58
N THR A 51 11.84 24.41 -0.51
CA THR A 51 10.87 24.03 0.52
C THR A 51 11.51 23.77 1.88
N THR A 52 12.79 23.40 1.94
CA THR A 52 13.54 23.24 3.20
C THR A 52 14.01 24.57 3.81
N LYS A 53 14.12 25.65 3.02
CA LYS A 53 14.50 27.00 3.51
C LYS A 53 13.33 27.79 4.12
N LYS A 54 12.09 27.45 3.79
CA LYS A 54 10.89 27.90 4.52
C LYS A 54 10.58 26.85 5.58
N GLY A 55 11.21 26.97 6.75
CA GLY A 55 11.09 26.00 7.84
C GLY A 55 9.67 25.45 7.93
N TYR A 56 9.55 24.11 7.86
CA TYR A 56 8.29 23.39 7.92
C TYR A 56 7.57 23.79 9.21
N THR A 57 6.65 24.75 9.10
CA THR A 57 5.79 25.14 10.20
C THR A 57 4.72 24.08 10.28
N ASP A 58 4.77 23.28 11.33
CA ASP A 58 3.76 22.26 11.57
C ASP A 58 2.41 22.97 11.71
N LYS A 59 1.54 22.80 10.71
CA LYS A 59 0.20 23.41 10.67
C LYS A 59 -0.79 22.65 11.55
N ARG A 60 -0.35 21.59 12.24
CA ARG A 60 -1.19 20.79 13.11
C ARG A 60 -1.66 21.61 14.30
N THR A 61 -2.91 21.39 14.69
CA THR A 61 -3.44 21.96 15.92
C THR A 61 -2.77 21.30 17.14
N PRO A 62 -2.73 21.97 18.31
CA PRO A 62 -2.21 21.35 19.53
C PRO A 62 -2.87 19.99 19.86
N ALA A 63 -4.16 19.86 19.54
CA ALA A 63 -4.91 18.61 19.70
C ALA A 63 -4.42 17.51 18.73
N GLN A 64 -4.15 17.85 17.47
CA GLN A 64 -3.59 16.91 16.49
C GLN A 64 -2.18 16.47 16.90
N MET A 65 -1.32 17.40 17.31
CA MET A 65 0.02 17.07 17.79
C MET A 65 -0.01 16.14 19.03
N ALA A 66 -0.95 16.36 19.96
CA ALA A 66 -1.12 15.50 21.12
C ALA A 66 -1.62 14.09 20.73
N PHE A 67 -2.55 14.01 19.77
CA PHE A 67 -3.04 12.74 19.24
C PHE A 67 -1.93 11.93 18.56
N ASP A 68 -1.13 12.58 17.71
CA ASP A 68 -0.03 11.92 16.99
C ASP A 68 1.03 11.40 17.96
N LYS A 69 1.43 12.20 18.95
CA LYS A 69 2.34 11.76 20.03
C LYS A 69 1.80 10.55 20.78
N MET A 70 0.49 10.50 21.05
CA MET A 70 -0.14 9.35 21.69
C MET A 70 -0.20 8.13 20.76
N GLN A 71 -0.46 8.35 19.46
CA GLN A 71 -0.47 7.30 18.45
C GLN A 71 0.92 6.68 18.28
N GLU A 72 1.97 7.50 18.22
CA GLU A 72 3.37 7.06 18.15
C GLU A 72 3.75 6.21 19.37
N LYS A 73 3.38 6.64 20.59
CA LYS A 73 3.58 5.85 21.81
C LYS A 73 2.93 4.47 21.71
N ARG A 74 1.66 4.42 21.28
CA ARG A 74 0.90 3.16 21.13
C ARG A 74 1.35 2.33 19.93
N GLN A 75 2.01 2.93 18.95
CA GLN A 75 2.46 2.24 17.74
C GLN A 75 3.51 1.19 18.09
N MET A 76 4.45 1.47 18.99
CA MET A 76 5.44 0.49 19.44
C MET A 76 4.76 -0.74 20.08
N GLU A 77 3.81 -0.53 20.98
CA GLU A 77 3.04 -1.61 21.59
C GLU A 77 2.25 -2.41 20.56
N ARG A 78 1.60 -1.73 19.59
CA ARG A 78 0.86 -2.38 18.50
C ARG A 78 1.77 -3.20 17.60
N ILE A 79 2.96 -2.70 17.29
CA ILE A 79 3.96 -3.42 16.48
C ILE A 79 4.39 -4.68 17.23
N LEU A 80 4.74 -4.57 18.51
CA LEU A 80 5.13 -5.70 19.33
C LEU A 80 4.02 -6.76 19.43
N ASN A 81 2.78 -6.33 19.66
CA ASN A 81 1.61 -7.21 19.74
C ASN A 81 1.27 -7.88 18.40
N LYS A 82 1.47 -7.19 17.27
CA LYS A 82 1.29 -7.80 15.94
C LYS A 82 2.41 -8.80 15.61
N ALA A 83 3.64 -8.50 16.04
CA ALA A 83 4.79 -9.37 15.83
C ALA A 83 4.73 -10.64 16.70
N SER A 84 4.12 -10.56 17.88
CA SER A 84 4.06 -11.69 18.83
C SER A 84 3.27 -12.90 18.33
N LYS A 85 2.29 -12.70 17.44
CA LYS A 85 1.44 -13.77 16.90
C LYS A 85 1.58 -13.90 15.38
N THR A 86 1.97 -15.09 14.94
CA THR A 86 1.92 -15.45 13.51
C THR A 86 0.47 -15.43 13.00
N HIS A 87 0.29 -15.27 11.69
CA HIS A 87 -1.05 -15.27 11.09
C HIS A 87 -1.79 -16.58 11.39
N LYS A 88 -1.11 -17.73 11.27
CA LYS A 88 -1.69 -19.05 11.58
C LYS A 88 -2.24 -19.10 13.02
N ARG A 89 -1.45 -18.66 14.00
CA ARG A 89 -1.89 -18.61 15.41
C ARG A 89 -3.06 -17.67 15.63
N ARG A 90 -3.13 -16.54 14.90
CA ARG A 90 -4.29 -15.64 14.95
C ARG A 90 -5.56 -16.30 14.40
N VAL A 91 -5.44 -17.08 13.32
CA VAL A 91 -6.56 -17.84 12.75
C VAL A 91 -7.00 -18.96 13.70
N GLU A 92 -6.05 -19.68 14.30
CA GLU A 92 -6.34 -20.70 15.31
C GLU A 92 -7.03 -20.12 16.56
N ASP A 93 -6.52 -19.00 17.09
CA ASP A 93 -7.15 -18.27 18.21
C ASP A 93 -8.59 -17.85 17.85
N PHE A 94 -8.79 -17.35 16.62
CA PHE A 94 -10.10 -16.92 16.14
C PHE A 94 -11.07 -18.10 15.99
N ASN A 95 -10.62 -19.22 15.41
CA ASN A 95 -11.46 -20.41 15.28
C ASN A 95 -11.82 -20.99 16.65
N ARG A 96 -10.86 -21.05 17.59
CA ARG A 96 -11.15 -21.45 18.97
C ARG A 96 -12.18 -20.54 19.64
N HIS A 97 -12.14 -19.24 19.37
CA HIS A 97 -13.14 -18.31 19.88
C HIS A 97 -14.52 -18.56 19.26
N LEU A 98 -14.60 -18.81 17.96
CA LEU A 98 -15.84 -19.15 17.28
C LEU A 98 -16.44 -20.47 17.79
N ASP A 99 -15.63 -21.48 18.06
CA ASP A 99 -16.09 -22.76 18.61
C ASP A 99 -16.71 -22.60 20.02
N THR A 100 -16.22 -21.63 20.80
CA THR A 100 -16.78 -21.32 22.12
C THR A 100 -18.04 -20.46 22.06
N LEU A 101 -18.35 -19.89 20.89
CA LEU A 101 -19.42 -18.92 20.73
C LEU A 101 -20.76 -19.66 20.58
N THR A 102 -21.79 -19.16 21.26
CA THR A 102 -23.12 -19.77 21.21
C THR A 102 -23.72 -19.61 19.80
N GLU A 103 -24.22 -20.70 19.23
CA GLU A 103 -24.92 -20.66 17.94
C GLU A 103 -26.18 -19.78 17.99
N HIS A 104 -26.87 -19.78 19.14
CA HIS A 104 -28.11 -19.07 19.37
C HIS A 104 -27.91 -17.99 20.43
N TYR A 105 -28.30 -16.76 20.12
CA TYR A 105 -28.14 -15.58 20.99
C TYR A 105 -29.36 -15.27 21.85
N ASP A 106 -30.42 -16.08 21.74
CA ASP A 106 -31.67 -15.90 22.47
C ASP A 106 -32.27 -17.27 22.82
N ILE A 107 -33.11 -17.28 23.85
CA ILE A 107 -33.72 -18.49 24.37
C ILE A 107 -34.90 -18.87 23.47
N PRO A 108 -34.99 -20.13 23.01
CA PRO A 108 -36.12 -20.57 22.22
C PRO A 108 -37.43 -20.42 22.99
N LYS A 109 -38.51 -20.03 22.29
CA LYS A 109 -39.84 -19.88 22.90
C LYS A 109 -40.39 -21.25 23.31
N VAL A 110 -41.25 -21.28 24.33
CA VAL A 110 -41.80 -22.53 24.89
C VAL A 110 -42.60 -23.33 23.84
N SER A 111 -43.23 -22.66 22.87
CA SER A 111 -43.95 -23.31 21.77
C SER A 111 -43.07 -23.53 20.51
N TRP A 112 -41.77 -23.31 20.60
CA TRP A 112 -40.86 -23.49 19.47
C TRP A 112 -40.56 -24.98 19.26
N THR A 113 -41.29 -25.58 18.33
CA THR A 113 -40.95 -26.88 17.75
C THR A 113 -40.03 -26.70 16.55
N LYS A 114 -39.07 -27.61 16.40
CA LYS A 114 -38.05 -27.60 15.35
C LYS A 114 -38.61 -27.78 13.95
#